data_AF-A0A536KPH2-F1
#
_entry.id   AF-A0A536KPH2-F1
#
_cell.length_a   1.000
_cell.length_b   1.000
_cell.length_c   1.000
_cell.angle_alpha   90.00
_cell.angle_beta   90.00
_cell.angle_gamma   90.00
#
_symmetry.space_group_name_H-M   'P 1'
#
loop_
_entity.id
_entity.type
_entity.pdbx_description
1 polymer ?
#
loop_
_entity_poly.entity_id
_entity_poly.type
_entity_poly.pdbx_seq_one_letter_code
_entity_poly.pdbx_strand_id
1 'polypeptide(L)' 'HLSLTRKTVEALRAAGADDVLVVVGGTIPSADVPRLQEVGAAAVYPTGTQLDALVASMSELCSKRSASST' A
#
# COMPACT_ATOMS: atom_id res chain seq x y z
N HIS A 1 -10.86 -6.24 -2.15
CA HIS A 1 -9.64 -5.51 -1.74
C HIS A 1 -9.44 -5.59 -0.21
N LEU A 2 -10.34 -5.07 0.64
CA LEU A 2 -10.14 -5.01 2.11
C LEU A 2 -9.74 -6.33 2.80
N SER A 3 -10.53 -7.40 2.66
CA SER A 3 -10.26 -8.67 3.35
C SER A 3 -8.94 -9.31 2.90
N LEU A 4 -8.57 -9.16 1.63
CA LEU A 4 -7.33 -9.73 1.10
C LEU A 4 -6.14 -8.92 1.56
N THR A 5 -6.22 -7.59 1.47
CA THR A 5 -5.18 -6.68 1.97
C THR A 5 -4.87 -6.96 3.43
N ARG A 6 -5.90 -7.08 4.29
CA ARG A 6 -5.70 -7.42 5.71
C ARG A 6 -4.93 -8.73 5.87
N LYS A 7 -5.38 -9.81 5.22
CA LYS A 7 -4.71 -11.12 5.28
C LYS A 7 -3.26 -11.06 4.78
N THR A 8 -2.99 -10.31 3.71
CA THR A 8 -1.64 -10.14 3.17
C THR A 8 -0.74 -9.39 4.14
N VAL A 9 -1.21 -8.28 4.72
CA VAL A 9 -0.43 -7.52 5.71
C VAL A 9 -0.17 -8.38 6.95
N GLU A 10 -1.18 -9.06 7.48
CA GLU A 10 -1.04 -9.96 8.62
C GLU A 10 -0.05 -11.10 8.34
N ALA A 11 -0.10 -11.72 7.15
CA ALA A 11 0.82 -12.78 6.76
C ALA A 11 2.27 -12.28 6.63
N LEU A 12 2.48 -11.07 6.09
CA LEU A 12 3.81 -10.46 6.02
C LEU A 12 4.38 -10.19 7.40
N ARG A 13 3.57 -9.62 8.31
CA ARG A 13 3.96 -9.41 9.71
C ARG A 13 4.27 -10.72 10.42
N ALA A 14 3.45 -11.76 10.24
CA ALA A 14 3.68 -13.07 10.81
C ALA A 14 4.96 -13.74 10.30
N ALA A 15 5.41 -13.39 9.09
CA ALA A 15 6.67 -13.83 8.51
C ALA A 15 7.87 -12.97 8.93
N GLY A 16 7.69 -11.95 9.78
CA GLY A 16 8.74 -11.00 10.17
C GLY A 16 9.15 -10.03 9.05
N ALA A 17 8.32 -9.88 8.02
CA ALA A 17 8.53 -9.02 6.86
C ALA A 17 7.80 -7.68 7.03
N ASP A 18 7.89 -7.07 8.22
CA ASP A 18 7.31 -5.76 8.53
C ASP A 18 7.93 -4.63 7.68
N ASP A 19 9.02 -4.94 6.99
CA ASP A 19 9.71 -4.05 6.09
C ASP A 19 9.15 -4.00 4.66
N VAL A 20 8.24 -4.90 4.32
CA VAL A 20 7.63 -4.92 3.00
C VAL A 20 6.45 -3.94 2.96
N LEU A 21 6.55 -2.93 2.10
CA LEU A 21 5.45 -2.00 1.85
C LEU A 21 4.37 -2.67 0.98
N VAL A 22 3.14 -2.70 1.48
CA VAL A 22 1.99 -3.25 0.74
C VAL A 22 1.26 -2.13 0.00
N VAL A 23 1.21 -2.21 -1.32
CA VAL A 23 0.49 -1.27 -2.18
C VAL A 23 -0.73 -1.97 -2.77
N VAL A 24 -1.89 -1.30 -2.79
CA VAL A 24 -3.15 -1.87 -3.25
C VAL A 24 -3.71 -1.07 -4.42
N GLY A 25 -3.99 -1.73 -5.54
CA GLY A 25 -4.61 -1.12 -6.71
C GLY A 25 -5.87 -1.85 -7.17
N GLY A 26 -6.66 -1.20 -8.03
CA GLY A 26 -7.78 -1.81 -8.74
C GLY A 26 -9.13 -1.10 -8.53
N THR A 27 -10.23 -1.79 -8.79
CA THR A 27 -11.60 -1.27 -8.60
C THR A 27 -11.95 -1.18 -7.12
N ILE A 28 -11.57 -0.06 -6.52
CA ILE A 28 -11.69 0.23 -5.09
C ILE A 28 -12.62 1.43 -4.92
N PRO A 29 -13.74 1.28 -4.18
CA PRO A 29 -14.58 2.42 -3.81
C PRO A 29 -13.79 3.44 -3.00
N SER A 30 -13.98 4.73 -3.26
CA SER A 30 -13.27 5.81 -2.57
C SER A 30 -13.44 5.75 -1.04
N ALA A 31 -14.60 5.28 -0.57
CA ALA A 31 -14.90 5.09 0.85
C ALA A 31 -14.07 3.98 1.53
N ASP A 32 -13.52 3.04 0.76
CA ASP A 32 -12.70 1.95 1.30
C ASP A 32 -11.20 2.28 1.32
N VAL A 33 -10.79 3.42 0.72
CA VAL A 33 -9.39 3.88 0.73
C VAL A 33 -8.88 4.12 2.16
N PRO A 34 -9.58 4.87 3.04
CA PRO A 34 -9.11 5.08 4.42
C PRO A 34 -9.00 3.75 5.18
N ARG A 35 -9.97 2.86 5.00
CA ARG A 35 -9.98 1.53 5.63
C ARG A 35 -8.81 0.66 5.16
N LEU A 36 -8.42 0.76 3.88
CA LEU A 36 -7.27 0.04 3.35
C LEU A 36 -5.95 0.53 3.95
N GLN A 37 -5.82 1.84 4.18
CA GLN A 37 -4.66 2.42 4.85
C GLN A 37 -4.61 2.00 6.33
N GLU A 38 -5.74 2.01 7.03
CA GLU A 38 -5.85 1.55 8.42
C GLU A 38 -5.42 0.09 8.61
N VAL A 39 -5.73 -0.80 7.66
CA VAL A 39 -5.29 -2.21 7.71
C VAL A 39 -3.82 -2.40 7.33
N GLY A 40 -3.10 -1.35 6.95
CA GLY A 40 -1.65 -1.38 6.70
C GLY A 40 -1.23 -1.32 5.23
N ALA A 41 -2.11 -0.90 4.32
CA ALA A 41 -1.66 -0.54 2.97
C ALA A 41 -0.86 0.78 3.02
N ALA A 42 0.37 0.75 2.51
CA ALA A 42 1.24 1.91 2.40
C ALA A 42 0.72 2.93 1.37
N ALA A 43 0.07 2.45 0.30
CA ALA A 43 -0.61 3.29 -0.68
C ALA A 43 -1.76 2.54 -1.35
N VAL A 44 -2.76 3.31 -1.81
CA VAL A 44 -3.98 2.80 -2.43
C VAL A 44 -4.26 3.58 -3.71
N TYR A 45 -4.39 2.87 -4.83
CA TYR A 45 -4.63 3.46 -6.16
C TYR A 45 -5.96 2.93 -6.74
N PRO A 46 -7.08 3.65 -6.55
CA PRO A 46 -8.37 3.28 -7.13
C PRO A 46 -8.37 3.45 -8.66
N THR A 47 -9.39 2.90 -9.32
CA THR A 47 -9.60 3.08 -10.75
C THR A 47 -9.61 4.56 -11.13
N GLY A 48 -8.91 4.90 -12.23
CA GLY A 48 -8.80 6.29 -12.70
C GLY A 48 -7.64 7.07 -12.10
N THR A 49 -6.83 6.47 -11.21
CA THR A 49 -5.56 7.05 -10.79
C THR A 49 -4.68 7.30 -12.02
N GLN A 50 -4.19 8.54 -12.18
CA GLN A 50 -3.29 8.90 -13.28
C GLN A 50 -1.96 8.15 -13.16
N LEU A 51 -1.46 7.64 -14.28
CA LEU A 51 -0.22 6.87 -14.31
C LEU A 51 0.97 7.69 -13.77
N ASP A 52 1.06 8.97 -14.15
CA ASP A 52 2.15 9.85 -13.72
C ASP A 52 2.16 10.04 -12.20
N ALA A 53 0.98 10.19 -11.59
CA ALA A 53 0.83 10.29 -10.14
C ALA A 53 1.21 8.98 -9.44
N LEU A 54 0.86 7.83 -10.02
CA LEU A 54 1.24 6.52 -9.50
C LEU A 54 2.76 6.32 -9.54
N VAL A 55 3.41 6.66 -10.65
CA VAL A 55 4.87 6.54 -10.80
C VAL A 55 5.59 7.43 -9.80
N ALA A 56 5.20 8.71 -9.71
CA ALA A 56 5.78 9.66 -8.77
C ALA A 56 5.64 9.17 -7.32
N SER A 57 4.45 8.72 -6.94
CA SER A 57 4.19 8.20 -5.59
C SER A 57 4.98 6.93 -5.31
N MET A 58 5.19 6.05 -6.29
CA MET A 58 5.98 4.82 -6.12
C MET A 58 7.46 5.14 -5.90
N SER A 59 8.02 6.05 -6.70
CA SER A 59 9.40 6.51 -6.51
C SER A 59 9.60 7.08 -5.10
N GLU A 60 8.66 7.90 -4.63
CA GLU A 60 8.72 8.49 -3.29
C GLU A 60 8.66 7.44 -2.17
N LEU A 61 7.79 6.43 -2.29
CA LEU A 61 7.69 5.33 -1.31
C LEU A 61 9.00 4.55 -1.19
N CYS A 62 9.63 4.23 -2.32
CA CYS A 62 10.92 3.54 -2.35
C CYS A 62 12.04 4.38 -1.71
N SER A 63 12.06 5.70 -1.96
CA SER A 63 13.04 6.61 -1.36
C SER A 63 12.84 6.78 0.15
N LYS A 64 11.59 6.94 0.63
CA LYS A 64 11.30 7.03 2.07
C LYS A 64 11.69 5.75 2.82
N ARG A 65 11.53 4.59 2.17
CA ARG A 65 11.92 3.30 2.75
C ARG A 65 13.43 3.18 2.94
N SER A 66 14.20 3.57 1.93
CA SER A 66 15.66 3.49 1.98
C SER A 66 16.26 4.43 3.04
N ALA A 67 15.59 5.54 3.35
CA ALA A 67 15.97 6.46 4.42
C ALA A 67 15.62 5.98 5.85
N SER A 68 14.73 5.00 6.00
CA SER A 68 14.24 4.50 7.30
C SER A 68 14.99 3.26 7.81
N SER A 69 15.91 2.70 7.03
CA SER A 69 16.66 1.47 7.36
C SER A 69 18.10 1.73 7.84
N THR A 70 18.40 2.90 8.40
CA THR A 70 19.68 3.23 9.07
C THR A 70 19.40 3.63 10.51
#